data_AF-A0A2N0RQR0-F1
#
_entry.id   AF-A0A2N0RQR0-F1
#
_cell.length_a   1.000
_cell.length_b   1.000
_cell.length_c   1.000
_cell.angle_alpha   90.00
_cell.angle_beta   90.00
_cell.angle_gamma   90.00
#
_symmetry.space_group_name_H-M   'P 1'
#
loop_
_entity.id
_entity.type
_entity.pdbx_description
1 polymer ?
#
loop_
_entity_poly.entity_id
_entity_poly.type
_entity_poly.pdbx_seq_one_letter_code
_entity_poly.pdbx_strand_id
1 'polypeptide(L)'
;MMTIEKLSRIGIGMYRMCLGNKLNENALFKALRRETDINVIDTSTNYCDGESESLVGKVLTSSNDKLLSRSEICLATKYGYIQGNNMTLYRNGSFKNIPDEHIVRYSPNCFHCIHPEFMRDQLTRSLHRMQTSYVDILFIHNPEYFLMDKIKSSNENVKGYQNQMLDRISQSFETMEEAIQKGQILSYGISSNSFSLAEDDKHFFLFMI
;
A
#
# COMPACT_ATOMS: atom_id res chain seq x y z
N MET A 1 8.71 9.88 19.75
CA MET A 1 8.19 8.90 18.77
C MET A 1 6.91 8.34 19.36
N MET A 2 5.73 8.62 18.78
CA MET A 2 4.48 8.03 19.27
C MET A 2 4.57 6.52 19.01
N THR A 3 4.53 5.72 20.05
CA THR A 3 4.63 4.25 19.96
C THR A 3 3.30 3.69 20.42
N ILE A 4 2.66 2.88 19.57
CA ILE A 4 1.47 2.14 19.97
C ILE A 4 1.94 1.06 20.94
N GLU A 5 1.56 1.20 22.22
CA GLU A 5 2.05 0.32 23.29
C GLU A 5 1.66 -1.15 23.09
N LYS A 6 0.56 -1.41 22.36
CA LYS A 6 0.09 -2.77 22.06
C LYS A 6 -0.75 -2.83 20.79
N LEU A 7 -0.36 -3.70 19.86
CA LEU A 7 -1.18 -4.06 18.70
C LEU A 7 -2.22 -5.12 19.07
N SER A 8 -3.41 -4.98 18.50
CA SER A 8 -4.47 -5.97 18.60
C SER A 8 -4.06 -7.28 17.90
N ARG A 9 -4.45 -8.42 18.48
CA ARG A 9 -4.21 -9.74 17.86
C ARG A 9 -4.99 -9.90 16.55
N ILE A 10 -6.09 -9.17 16.40
CA ILE A 10 -6.96 -9.17 15.21
C ILE A 10 -7.02 -7.74 14.67
N GLY A 11 -6.75 -7.59 13.38
CA GLY A 11 -6.95 -6.33 12.65
C GLY A 11 -8.14 -6.41 11.69
N ILE A 12 -8.53 -5.27 11.13
CA ILE A 12 -9.56 -5.17 10.09
C ILE A 12 -8.93 -4.95 8.73
N GLY A 13 -9.16 -5.89 7.81
CA GLY A 13 -8.73 -5.79 6.40
C GLY A 13 -9.80 -5.12 5.54
N MET A 14 -9.41 -4.16 4.71
CA MET A 14 -10.34 -3.26 4.02
C MET A 14 -10.49 -3.50 2.51
N TYR A 15 -9.98 -4.62 1.96
CA TYR A 15 -9.99 -4.92 0.51
C TYR A 15 -11.34 -4.73 -0.20
N ARG A 16 -12.46 -4.87 0.53
CA ARG A 16 -13.83 -4.71 0.00
C ARG A 16 -14.68 -3.74 0.81
N MET A 17 -14.05 -2.91 1.63
CA MET A 17 -14.72 -1.93 2.47
C MET A 17 -14.65 -0.55 1.82
N CYS A 18 -15.66 -0.21 1.01
CA CYS A 18 -15.75 1.08 0.35
C CYS A 18 -16.62 2.08 1.15
N LEU A 19 -16.23 3.36 1.14
CA LEU A 19 -17.08 4.48 1.56
C LEU A 19 -18.41 4.51 0.77
N GLY A 20 -19.50 4.97 1.40
CA GLY A 20 -20.83 5.03 0.80
C GLY A 20 -21.65 3.74 0.98
N ASN A 21 -21.01 2.61 1.32
CA ASN A 21 -21.72 1.41 1.76
C ASN A 21 -21.95 1.45 3.27
N LYS A 22 -23.22 1.57 3.68
CA LYS A 22 -23.62 1.68 5.10
C LYS A 22 -23.16 0.49 5.96
N LEU A 23 -23.10 -0.73 5.41
CA LEU A 23 -22.63 -1.89 6.18
C LEU A 23 -21.13 -1.81 6.44
N ASN A 24 -20.34 -1.40 5.44
CA ASN A 24 -18.90 -1.21 5.59
C ASN A 24 -18.59 -0.09 6.60
N GLU A 25 -19.30 1.03 6.49
CA GLU A 25 -19.19 2.14 7.43
C GLU A 25 -19.50 1.68 8.86
N ASN A 26 -20.67 1.08 9.07
CA ASN A 26 -21.07 0.60 10.40
C ASN A 26 -20.11 -0.44 10.96
N ALA A 27 -19.53 -1.30 10.12
CA ALA A 27 -18.55 -2.29 10.55
C ALA A 27 -17.26 -1.62 11.06
N LEU A 28 -16.70 -0.66 10.31
CA LEU A 28 -15.48 0.04 10.73
C LEU A 28 -15.73 0.90 11.98
N PHE A 29 -16.86 1.63 12.04
CA PHE A 29 -17.26 2.39 13.22
C PHE A 29 -17.40 1.52 14.48
N LYS A 30 -17.90 0.29 14.36
CA LYS A 30 -18.00 -0.65 15.48
C LYS A 30 -16.63 -1.20 15.87
N ALA A 31 -15.81 -1.58 14.89
CA ALA A 31 -14.50 -2.16 15.10
C ALA A 31 -13.50 -1.19 15.76
N LEU A 32 -13.69 0.12 15.64
CA LEU A 32 -12.79 1.12 16.23
C LEU A 32 -13.36 1.78 17.50
N ARG A 33 -14.39 1.18 18.12
CA ARG A 33 -14.85 1.62 19.44
C ARG A 33 -13.83 1.22 20.50
N ARG A 34 -13.68 2.07 21.51
CA ARG A 34 -12.84 1.81 22.71
C ARG A 34 -13.22 0.53 23.47
N GLU A 35 -14.46 0.08 23.32
CA GLU A 35 -14.97 -1.16 23.92
C GLU A 35 -14.48 -2.42 23.20
N THR A 36 -13.86 -2.27 22.03
CA THR A 36 -13.28 -3.37 21.26
C THR A 36 -11.75 -3.37 21.40
N ASP A 37 -11.14 -4.54 21.29
CA ASP A 37 -9.68 -4.68 21.31
C ASP A 37 -9.03 -4.45 19.94
N ILE A 38 -9.75 -4.02 18.90
CA ILE A 38 -9.22 -3.91 17.54
C ILE A 38 -8.62 -2.52 17.33
N ASN A 39 -7.34 -2.46 16.98
CA ASN A 39 -6.66 -1.21 16.64
C ASN A 39 -5.78 -1.28 15.38
N VAL A 40 -5.74 -2.41 14.68
CA VAL A 40 -4.98 -2.55 13.42
C VAL A 40 -5.93 -2.43 12.24
N ILE A 41 -5.61 -1.54 11.29
CA ILE A 41 -6.32 -1.37 10.03
C ILE A 41 -5.35 -1.65 8.88
N ASP A 42 -5.76 -2.50 7.95
CA ASP A 42 -5.03 -2.75 6.70
C ASP A 42 -5.87 -2.29 5.49
N THR A 43 -5.34 -1.33 4.74
CA THR A 43 -5.99 -0.78 3.54
C THR A 43 -4.98 -0.68 2.37
N SER A 44 -5.37 -0.08 1.23
CA SER A 44 -4.50 0.18 0.09
C SER A 44 -5.10 1.18 -0.89
N THR A 45 -4.27 1.86 -1.68
CA THR A 45 -4.71 2.85 -2.68
C THR A 45 -5.69 2.29 -3.73
N ASN A 46 -5.61 1.00 -4.08
CA ASN A 46 -6.46 0.41 -5.10
C ASN A 46 -7.74 -0.24 -4.55
N TYR A 47 -7.89 -0.34 -3.23
CA TYR A 47 -9.07 -0.95 -2.60
C TYR A 47 -10.27 -0.01 -2.77
N CYS A 48 -11.23 -0.45 -3.59
CA CYS A 48 -12.35 0.36 -4.05
C CYS A 48 -11.92 1.69 -4.70
N ASP A 49 -10.82 1.70 -5.46
CA ASP A 49 -10.28 2.91 -6.10
C ASP A 49 -9.96 4.05 -5.11
N GLY A 50 -9.54 3.68 -3.89
CA GLY A 50 -9.19 4.61 -2.80
C GLY A 50 -10.33 4.87 -1.81
N GLU A 51 -11.56 4.41 -2.08
CA GLU A 51 -12.70 4.65 -1.17
C GLU A 51 -12.57 3.93 0.18
N SER A 52 -11.72 2.90 0.28
CA SER A 52 -11.38 2.29 1.56
C SER A 52 -10.54 3.20 2.45
N GLU A 53 -9.57 3.94 1.88
CA GLU A 53 -8.80 4.96 2.58
C GLU A 53 -9.69 6.17 2.94
N SER A 54 -10.57 6.58 2.02
CA SER A 54 -11.57 7.63 2.31
C SER A 54 -12.50 7.24 3.45
N LEU A 55 -12.87 5.96 3.54
CA LEU A 55 -13.67 5.43 4.66
C LEU A 55 -12.91 5.51 5.99
N VAL A 56 -11.61 5.19 6.02
CA VAL A 56 -10.77 5.41 7.21
C VAL A 56 -10.79 6.88 7.60
N GLY A 57 -10.61 7.80 6.63
CA GLY A 57 -10.64 9.24 6.88
C GLY A 57 -11.95 9.73 7.47
N LYS A 58 -13.10 9.21 6.99
CA LYS A 58 -14.42 9.51 7.57
C LYS A 58 -14.54 9.07 9.04
N VAL A 59 -13.97 7.91 9.40
CA VAL A 59 -14.04 7.44 10.80
C VAL A 59 -13.09 8.24 11.69
N LEU A 60 -11.87 8.50 11.24
CA LEU A 60 -10.87 9.28 12.00
C LEU A 60 -11.29 10.73 12.25
N THR A 61 -12.04 11.34 11.33
CA THR A 61 -12.54 12.73 11.46
C THR A 61 -13.89 12.82 12.14
N SER A 62 -14.52 11.70 12.51
CA SER A 62 -15.80 11.71 13.21
C SER A 62 -15.63 12.19 14.65
N SER A 63 -16.38 13.22 15.04
CA SER A 63 -16.44 13.67 16.43
C SER A 63 -17.23 12.67 17.29
N ASN A 64 -16.54 11.65 17.81
CA ASN A 64 -17.14 10.61 18.63
C ASN A 64 -16.14 10.07 19.66
N ASP A 65 -16.29 10.49 20.91
CA ASP A 65 -15.39 10.15 22.03
C ASP A 65 -15.34 8.64 22.35
N LYS A 66 -16.28 7.85 21.81
CA LYS A 66 -16.30 6.39 21.95
C LYS A 66 -15.34 5.69 20.99
N LEU A 67 -14.76 6.39 20.02
CA LEU A 67 -13.80 5.83 19.07
C LEU A 67 -12.36 6.00 19.57
N LEU A 68 -11.50 5.11 19.09
CA LEU A 68 -10.05 5.27 19.22
C LEU A 68 -9.60 6.54 18.48
N SER A 69 -8.71 7.30 19.08
CA SER A 69 -8.02 8.40 18.42
C SER A 69 -7.01 7.88 17.40
N ARG A 70 -6.56 8.75 16.49
CA ARG A 70 -5.57 8.37 15.46
C ARG A 70 -4.31 7.72 16.04
N SER A 71 -3.78 8.23 17.17
CA SER A 71 -2.58 7.69 17.82
C SER A 71 -2.78 6.34 18.51
N GLU A 72 -4.03 5.91 18.70
CA GLU A 72 -4.35 4.59 19.28
C GLU A 72 -4.51 3.50 18.19
N ILE A 73 -4.47 3.87 16.91
CA ILE A 73 -4.70 2.99 15.77
C ILE A 73 -3.38 2.74 15.03
N CYS A 74 -3.07 1.49 14.72
CA CYS A 74 -2.03 1.10 13.77
C CYS A 74 -2.62 1.04 12.37
N LEU A 75 -2.28 2.01 11.53
CA LEU A 75 -2.80 2.16 10.18
C LEU A 75 -1.75 1.74 9.15
N ALA A 76 -2.01 0.64 8.46
CA ALA A 76 -1.22 0.17 7.33
C ALA A 76 -1.91 0.49 6.00
N THR A 77 -1.16 1.04 5.05
CA THR A 77 -1.60 1.17 3.65
C THR A 77 -0.53 0.66 2.69
N LYS A 78 -0.88 0.56 1.41
CA LYS A 78 0.00 0.05 0.35
C LYS A 78 -0.19 0.84 -0.92
N TYR A 79 0.89 1.00 -1.68
CA TYR A 79 0.90 1.58 -3.03
C TYR A 79 1.56 0.61 -4.01
N GLY A 80 1.37 0.85 -5.30
CA GLY A 80 2.00 0.05 -6.36
C GLY A 80 1.13 -0.05 -7.61
N TYR A 81 -0.19 -0.05 -7.43
CA TYR A 81 -1.14 -0.22 -8.53
C TYR A 81 -1.44 1.09 -9.27
N ILE A 82 -1.35 1.03 -10.60
CA ILE A 82 -1.90 2.03 -11.52
C ILE A 82 -3.15 1.38 -12.16
N GLN A 83 -4.30 1.63 -11.54
CA GLN A 83 -5.62 1.13 -11.90
C GLN A 83 -6.65 2.24 -11.64
N GLY A 84 -7.88 2.10 -12.14
CA GLY A 84 -8.98 3.03 -11.82
C GLY A 84 -8.60 4.49 -12.05
N ASN A 85 -8.77 5.33 -11.04
CA ASN A 85 -8.41 6.74 -11.09
C ASN A 85 -6.90 6.97 -11.33
N ASN A 86 -6.00 6.13 -10.80
CA ASN A 86 -4.57 6.20 -11.11
C ASN A 86 -4.30 5.92 -12.60
N MET A 87 -5.08 5.07 -13.26
CA MET A 87 -4.98 4.87 -14.71
C MET A 87 -5.41 6.12 -15.48
N THR A 88 -6.45 6.82 -15.02
CA THR A 88 -6.87 8.11 -15.58
C THR A 88 -5.75 9.15 -15.43
N LEU A 89 -5.15 9.25 -14.24
CA LEU A 89 -4.01 10.15 -13.98
C LEU A 89 -2.80 9.82 -14.87
N TYR A 90 -2.48 8.53 -15.01
CA TYR A 90 -1.42 8.07 -15.90
C TYR A 90 -1.65 8.53 -17.35
N ARG A 91 -2.86 8.29 -17.89
CA ARG A 91 -3.23 8.69 -19.26
C ARG A 91 -3.22 10.21 -19.46
N ASN A 92 -3.51 10.97 -18.41
CA ASN A 92 -3.45 12.43 -18.43
C ASN A 92 -2.03 12.99 -18.20
N GLY A 93 -1.01 12.14 -18.11
CA GLY A 93 0.39 12.55 -18.00
C GLY A 93 0.83 12.96 -16.60
N SER A 94 0.08 12.63 -15.53
CA SER A 94 0.47 12.92 -14.15
C SER A 94 1.78 12.23 -13.73
N PHE A 95 2.17 11.17 -14.44
CA PHE A 95 3.36 10.37 -14.16
C PHE A 95 4.43 10.47 -15.25
N LYS A 96 4.40 11.52 -16.08
CA LYS A 96 5.29 11.68 -17.25
C LYS A 96 6.79 11.80 -16.92
N ASN A 97 7.13 12.15 -15.68
CA ASN A 97 8.52 12.27 -15.23
C ASN A 97 9.10 10.92 -14.79
N ILE A 98 8.26 9.91 -14.60
CA ILE A 98 8.70 8.54 -14.30
C ILE A 98 9.14 7.91 -15.62
N PRO A 99 10.39 7.39 -15.71
CA PRO A 99 10.84 6.71 -16.91
C PRO A 99 9.97 5.48 -17.22
N ASP A 100 9.66 5.27 -18.50
CA ASP A 100 8.66 4.27 -18.93
C ASP A 100 9.03 2.84 -18.50
N GLU A 101 10.33 2.53 -18.42
CA GLU A 101 10.84 1.23 -17.97
C GLU A 101 10.44 0.88 -16.52
N HIS A 102 10.11 1.88 -15.69
CA HIS A 102 9.60 1.65 -14.34
C HIS A 102 8.09 1.36 -14.32
N ILE A 103 7.36 1.61 -15.41
CA ILE A 103 5.94 1.32 -15.53
C ILE A 103 5.74 -0.12 -16.05
N VAL A 104 5.35 -1.01 -15.15
CA VAL A 104 5.08 -2.41 -15.46
C VAL A 104 3.66 -2.56 -15.99
N ARG A 105 3.49 -3.13 -17.18
CA ARG A 105 2.18 -3.23 -17.87
C ARG A 105 1.59 -4.62 -17.78
N TYR A 106 1.27 -5.05 -16.56
CA TYR A 106 0.77 -6.39 -16.28
C TYR A 106 -0.49 -6.77 -17.09
N SER A 107 -1.45 -5.84 -17.23
CA SER A 107 -2.61 -6.01 -18.13
C SER A 107 -3.16 -4.67 -18.62
N PRO A 108 -4.06 -4.63 -19.64
CA PRO A 108 -4.55 -3.37 -20.22
C PRO A 108 -5.14 -2.36 -19.23
N ASN A 109 -5.72 -2.85 -18.12
CA ASN A 109 -6.32 -2.02 -17.06
C ASN A 109 -5.61 -2.15 -15.71
N CYS A 110 -4.41 -2.76 -15.69
CA CYS A 110 -3.63 -2.95 -14.48
C CYS A 110 -2.15 -2.76 -14.79
N PHE A 111 -1.65 -1.56 -14.52
CA PHE A 111 -0.22 -1.30 -14.49
C PHE A 111 0.29 -1.28 -13.05
N HIS A 112 1.61 -1.29 -12.90
CA HIS A 112 2.27 -1.29 -11.60
C HIS A 112 3.52 -0.41 -11.64
N CYS A 113 3.77 0.31 -10.55
CA CYS A 113 4.91 1.19 -10.40
C CYS A 113 5.30 1.31 -8.94
N ILE A 114 6.59 1.19 -8.65
CA ILE A 114 7.18 1.37 -7.31
C ILE A 114 8.25 2.45 -7.30
N HIS A 115 8.32 3.25 -8.37
CA HIS A 115 9.31 4.31 -8.51
C HIS A 115 9.17 5.36 -7.38
N PRO A 116 10.28 5.93 -6.87
CA PRO A 116 10.28 6.98 -5.84
C PRO A 116 9.25 8.10 -6.03
N GLU A 117 9.12 8.64 -7.24
CA GLU A 117 8.13 9.69 -7.52
C GLU A 117 6.68 9.22 -7.37
N PHE A 118 6.39 7.99 -7.83
CA PHE A 118 5.05 7.42 -7.68
C PHE A 118 4.74 7.14 -6.21
N MET A 119 5.73 6.63 -5.45
CA MET A 119 5.58 6.40 -4.02
C MET A 119 5.21 7.69 -3.27
N ARG A 120 5.94 8.79 -3.52
CA ARG A 120 5.66 10.11 -2.89
C ARG A 120 4.27 10.65 -3.25
N ASP A 121 3.87 10.57 -4.52
CA ASP A 121 2.53 10.98 -4.96
C ASP A 121 1.43 10.16 -4.28
N GLN A 122 1.56 8.83 -4.28
CA GLN A 122 0.58 7.95 -3.70
C GLN A 122 0.47 8.11 -2.19
N LEU A 123 1.60 8.22 -1.47
CA LEU A 123 1.60 8.51 -0.04
C LEU A 123 0.86 9.83 0.26
N THR A 124 1.15 10.89 -0.48
CA THR A 124 0.49 12.19 -0.30
C THR A 124 -1.03 12.08 -0.48
N ARG A 125 -1.48 11.37 -1.52
CA ARG A 125 -2.91 11.15 -1.78
C ARG A 125 -3.57 10.24 -0.74
N SER A 126 -2.87 9.20 -0.28
CA SER A 126 -3.33 8.31 0.78
C SER A 126 -3.55 9.07 2.08
N LEU A 127 -2.58 9.87 2.52
CA LEU A 127 -2.69 10.72 3.71
C LEU A 127 -3.87 11.70 3.59
N HIS A 128 -4.05 12.29 2.41
CA HIS A 128 -5.21 13.13 2.13
C HIS A 128 -6.53 12.35 2.23
N ARG A 129 -6.69 11.18 1.58
CA ARG A 129 -7.93 10.38 1.69
C ARG A 129 -8.23 9.95 3.12
N MET A 130 -7.21 9.52 3.86
CA MET A 130 -7.34 9.09 5.26
C MET A 130 -7.41 10.25 6.25
N GLN A 131 -7.30 11.51 5.80
CA GLN A 131 -7.39 12.71 6.65
C GLN A 131 -6.44 12.65 7.86
N THR A 132 -5.21 12.20 7.62
CA THR A 132 -4.18 12.07 8.66
C THR A 132 -2.81 12.50 8.12
N SER A 133 -1.90 12.91 9.00
CA SER A 133 -0.55 13.33 8.62
C SER A 133 0.43 12.18 8.47
N TYR A 134 0.11 10.98 8.99
CA TYR A 134 1.01 9.83 8.93
C TYR A 134 0.27 8.48 8.87
N VAL A 135 0.96 7.46 8.36
CA VAL A 135 0.59 6.04 8.52
C VAL A 135 1.64 5.31 9.35
N ASP A 136 1.24 4.24 10.02
CA ASP A 136 2.16 3.45 10.84
C ASP A 136 3.03 2.55 9.97
N ILE A 137 2.46 2.00 8.89
CA ILE A 137 3.16 1.11 7.96
C ILE A 137 2.78 1.45 6.52
N LEU A 138 3.80 1.62 5.66
CA LEU A 138 3.62 1.71 4.22
C LEU A 138 4.21 0.47 3.53
N PHE A 139 3.37 -0.27 2.81
CA PHE A 139 3.82 -1.43 2.04
C PHE A 139 3.99 -1.13 0.55
N ILE A 140 5.04 -1.71 -0.05
CA ILE A 140 5.07 -1.97 -1.49
C ILE A 140 4.08 -3.11 -1.78
N HIS A 141 3.13 -2.88 -2.68
CA HIS A 141 2.08 -3.85 -3.00
C HIS A 141 2.45 -4.67 -4.25
N ASN A 142 2.81 -5.94 -4.04
CA ASN A 142 3.10 -6.96 -5.05
C ASN A 142 4.19 -6.57 -6.07
N PRO A 143 5.44 -6.30 -5.64
CA PRO A 143 6.54 -5.95 -6.54
C PRO A 143 6.85 -7.05 -7.58
N GLU A 144 6.46 -8.30 -7.30
CA GLU A 144 6.64 -9.43 -8.21
C GLU A 144 5.94 -9.26 -9.57
N TYR A 145 5.03 -8.30 -9.72
CA TYR A 145 4.43 -7.98 -11.01
C TYR A 145 5.49 -7.61 -12.06
N PHE A 146 6.63 -7.06 -11.63
CA PHE A 146 7.78 -6.86 -12.52
C PHE A 146 8.30 -8.17 -13.09
N LEU A 147 8.49 -9.19 -12.24
CA LEU A 147 8.92 -10.52 -12.70
C LEU A 147 7.88 -11.15 -13.61
N MET A 148 6.59 -11.03 -13.29
CA MET A 148 5.51 -11.58 -14.11
C MET A 148 5.42 -10.91 -15.50
N ASP A 149 5.77 -9.62 -15.61
CA ASP A 149 5.86 -8.92 -16.90
C ASP A 149 7.11 -9.33 -17.71
N LYS A 150 8.25 -9.49 -17.04
CA LYS A 150 9.53 -9.80 -17.70
C LYS A 150 9.74 -11.28 -18.00
N ILE A 151 9.14 -12.18 -17.23
CA ILE A 151 9.39 -13.63 -17.29
C ILE A 151 8.18 -14.36 -17.91
N LYS A 152 8.05 -14.31 -19.24
CA LYS A 152 6.97 -14.97 -19.99
C LYS A 152 7.31 -16.41 -20.42
N SER A 153 8.58 -16.78 -20.47
CA SER A 153 9.06 -18.10 -20.91
C SER A 153 10.11 -18.68 -19.97
N SER A 154 10.56 -19.92 -20.22
CA SER A 154 11.51 -20.63 -19.34
C SER A 154 12.99 -20.27 -19.57
N ASN A 155 13.32 -19.63 -20.70
CA ASN A 155 14.70 -19.36 -21.12
C ASN A 155 15.16 -17.92 -20.82
N GLU A 156 14.39 -17.18 -20.05
CA GLU A 156 14.69 -15.79 -19.71
C GLU A 156 15.70 -15.67 -18.56
N ASN A 157 16.36 -14.51 -18.49
CA ASN A 157 17.35 -14.20 -17.45
C ASN A 157 16.69 -13.94 -16.08
N VAL A 158 16.11 -14.99 -15.48
CA VAL A 158 15.35 -14.92 -14.22
C VAL A 158 16.15 -14.20 -13.13
N LYS A 159 17.41 -14.61 -12.90
CA LYS A 159 18.28 -13.98 -11.89
C LYS A 159 18.55 -12.51 -12.17
N GLY A 160 18.76 -12.15 -13.43
CA GLY A 160 18.95 -10.74 -13.82
C GLY A 160 17.71 -9.89 -13.54
N TYR A 161 16.51 -10.41 -13.78
CA TYR A 161 15.27 -9.69 -13.45
C TYR A 161 15.00 -9.65 -11.95
N GLN A 162 15.32 -10.70 -11.20
CA GLN A 162 15.26 -10.67 -9.73
C GLN A 162 16.16 -9.57 -9.16
N ASN A 163 17.41 -9.46 -9.63
CA ASN A 163 18.31 -8.38 -9.23
C ASN A 163 17.74 -6.98 -9.57
N GLN A 164 17.24 -6.80 -10.80
CA GLN A 164 16.60 -5.52 -11.18
C GLN A 164 15.39 -5.18 -10.32
N MET A 165 14.60 -6.17 -9.89
CA MET A 165 13.49 -5.94 -8.99
C MET A 165 13.97 -5.48 -7.61
N LEU A 166 15.02 -6.11 -7.08
CA LEU A 166 15.64 -5.73 -5.81
C LEU A 166 16.21 -4.32 -5.86
N ASP A 167 16.86 -3.93 -6.97
CA ASP A 167 17.35 -2.56 -7.17
C ASP A 167 16.19 -1.54 -7.12
N ARG A 168 15.06 -1.85 -7.78
CA ARG A 168 13.85 -1.00 -7.75
C ARG A 168 13.24 -0.91 -6.34
N ILE A 169 13.24 -2.01 -5.59
CA ILE A 169 12.78 -2.03 -4.19
C ILE A 169 13.70 -1.18 -3.32
N SER A 170 15.02 -1.31 -3.47
CA SER A 170 16.03 -0.54 -2.72
C SER A 170 15.83 0.96 -2.90
N GLN A 171 15.70 1.44 -4.15
CA GLN A 171 15.43 2.86 -4.43
C GLN A 171 14.13 3.35 -3.77
N SER A 172 13.11 2.49 -3.75
CA SER A 172 11.87 2.85 -3.09
C SER A 172 11.99 2.90 -1.57
N PHE A 173 12.75 1.98 -0.96
CA PHE A 173 13.02 1.98 0.48
C PHE A 173 13.83 3.19 0.92
N GLU A 174 14.84 3.62 0.14
CA GLU A 174 15.56 4.87 0.39
C GLU A 174 14.60 6.07 0.48
N THR A 175 13.60 6.12 -0.40
CA THR A 175 12.59 7.18 -0.36
C THR A 175 11.61 7.03 0.81
N MET A 176 11.34 5.81 1.26
CA MET A 176 10.55 5.55 2.47
C MET A 176 11.30 5.97 3.73
N GLU A 177 12.62 5.82 3.78
CA GLU A 177 13.46 6.35 4.85
C GLU A 177 13.37 7.89 4.92
N GLU A 178 13.37 8.58 3.77
CA GLU A 178 13.09 10.03 3.74
C GLU A 178 11.69 10.35 4.31
N ALA A 179 10.68 9.51 4.03
CA ALA A 179 9.33 9.68 4.53
C ALA A 179 9.23 9.42 6.05
N ILE A 180 10.03 8.50 6.60
CA ILE A 180 10.20 8.31 8.04
C ILE A 180 10.78 9.57 8.68
N GLN A 181 11.85 10.12 8.10
CA GLN A 181 12.47 11.35 8.60
C GLN A 181 11.49 12.55 8.60
N LYS A 182 10.57 12.59 7.62
CA LYS A 182 9.48 13.58 7.54
C LYS A 182 8.28 13.27 8.45
N GLY A 183 8.28 12.13 9.13
CA GLY A 183 7.18 11.68 9.99
C GLY A 183 5.88 11.35 9.24
N GLN A 184 5.96 11.07 7.93
CA GLN A 184 4.80 10.71 7.10
C GLN A 184 4.47 9.21 7.19
N ILE A 185 5.47 8.38 7.49
CA ILE A 185 5.32 6.95 7.79
C ILE A 185 6.16 6.62 9.03
N LEU A 186 5.80 5.59 9.80
CA LEU A 186 6.63 5.13 10.94
C LEU A 186 7.49 3.91 10.61
N SER A 187 7.05 3.10 9.65
CA SER A 187 7.75 1.91 9.17
C SER A 187 7.29 1.57 7.75
N TYR A 188 7.99 0.63 7.10
CA TYR A 188 7.64 0.15 5.77
C TYR A 188 7.92 -1.34 5.60
N GLY A 189 7.40 -1.91 4.52
CA GLY A 189 7.66 -3.31 4.16
C GLY A 189 7.15 -3.68 2.78
N ILE A 190 7.00 -4.99 2.54
CA ILE A 190 6.47 -5.54 1.29
C ILE A 190 5.28 -6.44 1.57
N SER A 191 4.20 -6.23 0.82
CA SER A 191 3.08 -7.16 0.70
C SER A 191 3.25 -7.91 -0.61
N SER A 192 3.42 -9.23 -0.56
CA SER A 192 3.62 -10.05 -1.76
C SER A 192 2.76 -11.30 -1.72
N ASN A 193 2.19 -11.66 -2.87
CA ASN A 193 1.51 -12.95 -3.05
C ASN A 193 2.51 -14.09 -3.25
N SER A 194 3.72 -13.75 -3.72
CA SER A 194 4.74 -14.73 -4.09
C SER A 194 5.41 -15.42 -2.88
N PHE A 195 5.24 -14.92 -1.65
CA PHE A 195 5.74 -15.56 -0.43
C PHE A 195 5.18 -16.96 -0.18
N SER A 196 4.07 -17.31 -0.85
CA SER A 196 3.46 -18.64 -0.79
C SER A 196 3.99 -19.61 -1.84
N LEU A 197 4.79 -19.14 -2.81
CA LEU A 197 5.36 -19.97 -3.87
C LEU A 197 6.58 -20.75 -3.36
N ALA A 198 6.93 -21.82 -4.06
CA ALA A 198 8.16 -22.56 -3.79
C ALA A 198 9.38 -21.69 -4.14
N GLU A 199 10.49 -21.90 -3.42
CA GLU A 199 11.72 -21.10 -3.61
C GLU A 199 12.31 -21.20 -5.03
N ASP A 200 12.01 -22.29 -5.75
CA ASP A 200 12.42 -22.52 -7.13
C ASP A 200 11.43 -21.99 -8.18
N ASP A 201 10.30 -21.41 -7.76
CA ASP A 201 9.38 -20.75 -8.69
C ASP A 201 10.04 -19.50 -9.29
N LYS A 202 9.93 -19.34 -10.61
CA LYS A 202 10.54 -18.23 -11.35
C LYS A 202 9.98 -16.85 -10.96
N HIS A 203 8.82 -16.79 -10.32
CA HIS A 203 8.23 -15.57 -9.76
C HIS A 203 8.36 -15.49 -8.24
N PHE A 204 9.04 -16.45 -7.60
CA PHE A 204 9.32 -16.38 -6.18
C PHE A 204 10.15 -15.14 -5.88
N PHE A 205 9.68 -14.38 -4.90
CA PHE A 205 10.40 -13.25 -4.38
C PHE A 205 11.41 -13.72 -3.34
N LEU A 206 12.67 -13.82 -3.78
CA LEU A 206 13.78 -14.15 -2.89
C LEU A 206 14.11 -12.94 -2.01
N PHE A 207 13.77 -13.02 -0.73
CA PHE A 207 14.27 -12.12 0.30
C PHE A 207 15.56 -12.72 0.87
N MET A 208 16.73 -12.23 0.41
CA MET A 208 17.97 -12.44 1.15
C MET A 208 18.16 -11.22 2.06
N ILE A 209 18.03 -11.47 3.37
CA ILE A 209 18.45 -10.53 4.43
C ILE A 209 19.97 -10.62 4.56
#